data_AF-A0A6P7GQK5-F1
#
_entry.id   AF-A0A6P7GQK5-F1
#
_cell.length_a   1.000
_cell.length_b   1.000
_cell.length_c   1.000
_cell.angle_alpha   90.00
_cell.angle_beta   90.00
_cell.angle_gamma   90.00
#
_symmetry.space_group_name_H-M   'P 1'
#
loop_
_entity.id
_entity.type
_entity.pdbx_description
1 polymer ?
#
loop_
_entity_poly.entity_id
_entity_poly.type
_entity_poly.pdbx_seq_one_letter_code
_entity_poly.pdbx_strand_id
1 'polypeptide(L)' 'MESHFQKTLTLFCVVIFLVFGVMSSTDAAYRRPPFNGSIFGKRTAGSNDFENAGKALSAMCEIASEACSSWFPTQEK' A
#
# COMPACT_ATOMS: atom_id res chain seq x y z
N MET A 1 -17.73 -34.28 -21.23
CA MET A 1 -17.91 -33.38 -20.06
C MET A 1 -16.80 -33.57 -19.03
N GLU A 2 -16.48 -34.81 -18.65
CA GLU A 2 -15.37 -35.17 -17.73
C GLU A 2 -14.03 -34.45 -18.01
N SER A 3 -13.55 -34.46 -19.26
CA SER A 3 -12.24 -33.87 -19.61
C SER A 3 -12.18 -32.34 -19.46
N HIS A 4 -13.27 -31.64 -19.75
CA HIS A 4 -13.32 -30.18 -19.57
C HIS A 4 -13.42 -29.81 -18.10
N PHE A 5 -14.21 -30.56 -17.33
CA PHE A 5 -14.31 -30.40 -15.89
C PHE A 5 -12.97 -30.63 -15.19
N GLN A 6 -12.25 -31.70 -15.56
CA GLN A 6 -10.93 -32.00 -15.02
C GLN A 6 -9.90 -30.93 -15.37
N LYS A 7 -9.88 -30.41 -16.60
CA LYS A 7 -9.00 -29.30 -17.00
C LYS A 7 -9.30 -28.02 -16.24
N THR A 8 -10.59 -27.67 -16.10
CA THR A 8 -11.01 -26.49 -15.33
C THR A 8 -10.64 -26.62 -13.85
N LEU A 9 -10.82 -27.82 -13.27
CA LEU A 9 -10.44 -28.11 -11.89
C LEU A 9 -8.92 -28.01 -11.69
N THR A 10 -8.12 -28.59 -12.59
CA THR A 10 -6.66 -28.48 -12.53
C THR A 10 -6.21 -27.03 -12.63
N LEU A 11 -6.79 -26.25 -13.54
CA LEU A 11 -6.44 -24.84 -13.71
C LEU A 11 -6.79 -24.03 -12.47
N PHE A 12 -7.95 -24.28 -11.87
CA PHE A 12 -8.38 -23.67 -10.61
C PHE A 12 -7.42 -23.99 -9.46
N CYS A 13 -7.02 -25.26 -9.30
CA CYS A 13 -6.05 -25.67 -8.29
C CYS A 13 -4.68 -24.98 -8.47
N VAL A 14 -4.21 -24.85 -9.72
CA VAL A 14 -2.94 -24.17 -10.04
C VAL A 14 -3.01 -22.69 -9.69
N VAL A 15 -4.10 -22.01 -10.03
CA VAL A 15 -4.30 -20.59 -9.70
C VAL A 15 -4.30 -20.38 -8.18
N ILE A 16 -5.02 -21.23 -7.43
CA ILE A 16 -5.03 -21.18 -5.96
C ILE A 16 -3.62 -21.34 -5.40
N PHE A 17 -2.87 -22.35 -5.85
CA PHE A 17 -1.52 -22.60 -5.36
C PHE A 17 -0.58 -21.41 -5.60
N LEU A 18 -0.68 -20.77 -6.78
CA LEU A 18 0.09 -19.56 -7.10
C LEU A 18 -0.27 -18.39 -6.19
N VAL A 19 -1.57 -18.14 -5.94
CA VAL A 19 -2.02 -17.05 -5.06
C VAL A 19 -1.48 -17.24 -3.64
N PHE A 20 -1.59 -18.44 -3.06
CA PHE A 20 -1.06 -18.73 -1.73
C PHE A 20 0.48 -18.67 -1.66
N GLY A 21 1.18 -19.07 -2.72
CA GLY A 21 2.63 -18.96 -2.81
C GLY A 21 3.13 -17.50 -2.86
N VAL A 22 2.39 -16.61 -3.52
CA VAL A 22 2.73 -15.18 -3.55
C VAL A 22 2.39 -14.50 -2.22
N MET A 23 1.27 -14.85 -1.58
CA MET A 23 0.90 -14.28 -0.28
C MET A 23 1.90 -14.60 0.85
N SER A 24 2.61 -15.72 0.77
CA SER A 24 3.65 -16.05 1.77
C SER A 24 4.94 -15.21 1.61
N SER A 25 5.12 -14.52 0.47
CA SER A 25 6.25 -13.61 0.25
C SER A 25 6.01 -12.19 0.75
N THR A 26 4.76 -11.78 1.01
CA THR A 26 4.43 -10.43 1.47
C THR A 26 4.76 -10.19 2.95
N ASP A 27 4.81 -11.25 3.78
CA ASP A 27 5.22 -11.15 5.18
C ASP A 27 6.74 -10.97 5.36
N ALA A 28 7.56 -11.42 4.40
CA ALA A 28 9.01 -11.34 4.50
C ALA A 28 9.57 -9.91 4.30
N ALA A 29 8.81 -9.03 3.64
CA ALA A 29 9.15 -7.61 3.50
C ALA A 29 8.77 -6.77 4.74
N TYR A 30 8.07 -7.36 5.71
CA TYR A 30 7.66 -6.70 6.96
C TYR A 30 8.66 -6.91 8.12
N ARG A 31 9.77 -7.62 7.87
CA ARG A 31 10.92 -7.54 8.79
C ARG A 31 11.55 -6.16 8.62
N ARG A 32 11.07 -5.25 9.48
CA ARG A 32 11.73 -3.99 9.81
C ARG A 32 13.25 -4.22 9.70
N PRO A 33 13.96 -3.53 8.79
CA PRO A 33 15.41 -3.64 8.72
C PRO A 33 15.94 -3.46 10.14
N PRO A 34 16.98 -4.20 10.56
CA PRO A 34 17.44 -4.16 11.93
C PRO A 34 17.82 -2.71 12.28
N PHE A 35 16.90 -2.00 12.94
CA PHE A 35 17.06 -0.62 13.41
C PHE A 35 17.97 -0.62 14.64
N ASN A 36 19.07 -1.36 14.61
CA ASN A 36 20.15 -1.19 15.56
C ASN A 36 20.95 0.05 15.12
N GLY A 37 20.32 1.22 15.28
CA GLY A 37 20.92 2.55 15.39
C GLY A 37 21.84 3.11 14.29
N SER A 38 22.16 2.36 13.23
CA SER A 38 23.30 2.72 12.36
C SER A 38 22.93 3.30 10.98
N ILE A 39 21.76 2.98 10.41
CA ILE A 39 21.38 3.45 9.06
C ILE A 39 20.87 4.90 9.04
N PHE A 40 20.20 5.34 10.11
CA PHE A 40 19.85 6.75 10.28
C PHE A 40 20.87 7.35 11.23
N GLY A 41 22.08 7.56 10.71
CA GLY A 41 23.12 8.28 11.42
C GLY A 41 22.54 9.51 12.08
N LYS A 42 22.87 9.71 13.36
CA LYS A 42 22.49 10.84 14.23
C LYS A 42 22.05 12.06 13.39
N ARG A 43 20.75 12.16 13.13
CA ARG A 43 20.17 13.40 12.63
C ARG A 43 20.22 14.33 13.82
N THR A 44 21.29 15.13 13.88
CA THR A 44 21.32 16.37 14.63
C THR A 44 19.97 17.04 14.40
N ALA A 45 19.21 17.22 15.48
CA ALA A 45 17.89 17.82 15.45
C ALA A 45 17.92 19.11 14.60
N GLY A 46 17.25 19.07 13.46
CA GLY A 46 17.15 20.19 12.53
C GLY A 46 15.71 20.27 12.05
N SER A 47 15.03 21.33 12.44
CA SER A 47 13.61 21.70 12.25
C SER A 47 13.04 21.60 10.81
N ASN A 48 13.80 21.13 9.83
CA ASN A 48 13.45 21.20 8.41
C ASN A 48 12.65 19.99 7.90
N ASP A 49 12.76 18.82 8.53
CA ASP A 49 12.00 17.63 8.10
C ASP A 49 10.50 17.73 8.48
N PHE A 50 10.18 18.39 9.59
CA PHE A 50 8.79 18.55 10.05
C PHE A 50 8.00 19.53 9.16
N GLU A 51 8.63 20.61 8.71
CA GLU A 51 8.09 21.54 7.72
C GLU A 51 7.78 20.84 6.39
N ASN A 52 8.67 19.96 5.92
CA ASN A 52 8.48 19.24 4.67
C ASN A 52 7.37 18.18 4.77
N ALA A 53 7.28 17.49 5.92
CA ALA A 53 6.18 16.56 6.21
C ALA A 53 4.83 17.28 6.34
N GLY A 54 4.79 18.46 6.97
CA GLY A 54 3.59 19.29 7.06
C GLY A 54 3.09 19.75 5.70
N LYS A 55 4.00 20.18 4.81
CA LYS A 55 3.67 20.54 3.42
C LYS A 55 3.14 19.36 2.62
N ALA A 56 3.76 18.18 2.76
CA ALA A 56 3.28 16.97 2.11
C ALA A 56 1.87 16.56 2.59
N LEU A 57 1.61 16.65 3.90
CA LEU A 57 0.30 16.35 4.47
C LEU A 57 -0.77 17.36 4.01
N SER A 58 -0.44 18.65 3.97
CA SER A 58 -1.35 19.69 3.48
C SER A 58 -1.73 19.46 2.02
N ALA A 59 -0.76 19.11 1.16
CA ALA A 59 -1.03 18.77 -0.24
C ALA A 59 -1.94 17.55 -0.37
N MET A 60 -1.76 16.52 0.47
CA MET A 60 -2.64 15.34 0.49
C MET A 60 -4.08 15.69 0.90
N CYS A 61 -4.25 16.57 1.88
CA CYS A 61 -5.57 17.04 2.30
C CYS A 61 -6.28 17.83 1.19
N GLU A 62 -5.54 18.66 0.45
CA GLU A 62 -6.09 19.45 -0.66
C GLU A 62 -6.58 18.54 -1.80
N ILE A 63 -5.76 17.57 -2.22
CA ILE A 63 -6.14 16.57 -3.24
C ILE A 63 -7.36 15.77 -2.80
N ALA A 64 -7.40 15.33 -1.54
CA ALA A 64 -8.54 14.60 -1.00
C ALA A 64 -9.81 15.47 -1.01
N SER A 65 -9.69 16.76 -0.69
CA SER A 65 -10.81 17.68 -0.69
C SER A 65 -11.35 17.94 -2.09
N GLU A 66 -10.47 18.07 -3.09
CA GLU A 66 -10.84 18.25 -4.49
C GLU A 66 -11.58 17.00 -5.03
N ALA A 67 -11.03 15.81 -4.77
CA ALA A 67 -11.65 14.55 -5.17
C ALA A 67 -13.03 14.35 -4.51
N CYS A 68 -13.14 14.65 -3.22
CA CYS A 68 -14.42 14.59 -2.50
C CYS A 68 -15.44 15.60 -3.04
N SER A 69 -15.01 16.81 -3.43
CA SER A 69 -15.92 17.81 -4.00
C SER A 69 -16.52 17.37 -5.34
N SER A 70 -15.77 16.60 -6.14
CA SER A 70 -16.28 16.02 -7.39
C SER A 70 -17.30 14.90 -7.14
N TRP A 71 -17.17 14.16 -6.04
CA TRP A 71 -18.08 13.06 -5.69
C TRP A 71 -19.30 13.53 -4.89
N PHE A 72 -19.14 14.61 -4.14
CA PHE A 72 -20.17 15.22 -3.30
C PHE A 72 -20.29 16.71 -3.63
N PRO A 73 -20.85 17.05 -4.81
CA PRO A 73 -21.11 18.44 -5.15
C PRO A 73 -22.01 19.03 -4.07
N THR A 74 -21.52 20.08 -3.40
CA THR A 74 -22.27 20.76 -2.36
C THR A 74 -23.54 21.32 -3.01
N GLN A 75 -24.70 20.76 -2.66
CA GLN A 75 -25.98 21.34 -3.07
C GLN A 75 -26.15 22.62 -2.25
N GLU A 76 -25.83 23.77 -2.86
CA GLU A 76 -26.16 25.07 -2.30
C GLU A 76 -27.68 25.12 -2.08
N LYS A 77 -28.11 25.40 -0.85
CA LYS A 77 -29.50 25.72 -0.53
C LYS A 77 -29.65 27.22 -0.45
#